data_AF-A0A2D5I2Y7-F1
#
_entry.id   AF-A0A2D5I2Y7-F1
#
_cell.length_a   1.000
_cell.length_b   1.000
_cell.length_c   1.000
_cell.angle_alpha   90.00
_cell.angle_beta   90.00
_cell.angle_gamma   90.00
#
_symmetry.space_group_name_H-M   'P 1'
#
loop_
_entity.id
_entity.type
_entity.pdbx_description
1 polymer ?
#
loop_
_entity_poly.entity_id
_entity_poly.type
_entity_poly.pdbx_seq_one_letter_code
_entity_poly.pdbx_strand_id
1 'polypeptide(L)'
;MNIKGYFFLIFTLVSVGILFELFLFLSGSKILTEELVVERDGAITSQDFIEVFGEYNDAEFSKLACKYFNGRKFVYREYKFSLTNEGGKDACPAFLRPRQ
;
A
#
# COMPACT_ATOMS: atom_id res chain seq x y z
N MET A 1 -28.86 -23.30 -0.58
CA MET A 1 -27.62 -23.37 0.22
C MET A 1 -28.00 -23.28 1.69
N ASN A 2 -27.46 -24.13 2.57
CA ASN A 2 -27.98 -24.35 3.93
C ASN A 2 -27.46 -23.27 4.92
N ILE A 3 -28.29 -22.78 5.86
CA ILE A 3 -27.92 -21.71 6.83
C ILE A 3 -26.63 -22.06 7.60
N LYS A 4 -26.47 -23.33 7.98
CA LYS A 4 -25.24 -23.84 8.62
C LYS A 4 -23.99 -23.65 7.76
N GLY A 5 -24.13 -23.80 6.44
CA GLY A 5 -23.04 -23.56 5.48
C GLY A 5 -22.66 -22.09 5.38
N TYR A 6 -23.64 -21.18 5.51
CA TYR A 6 -23.39 -19.74 5.52
C TYR A 6 -22.62 -19.31 6.78
N PHE A 7 -23.02 -19.80 7.95
CA PHE A 7 -22.29 -19.58 9.21
C PHE A 7 -20.86 -20.11 9.15
N PHE A 8 -20.67 -21.31 8.61
CA PHE A 8 -19.33 -21.88 8.44
C PHE A 8 -18.47 -21.02 7.51
N LEU A 9 -19.03 -20.56 6.38
CA LEU A 9 -18.32 -19.71 5.43
C LEU A 9 -17.92 -18.37 6.06
N ILE A 10 -18.83 -17.70 6.78
CA ILE A 10 -18.49 -16.47 7.51
C ILE A 10 -17.40 -16.73 8.54
N PHE A 11 -17.53 -17.78 9.34
CA PHE A 11 -16.54 -18.13 10.35
C PHE A 11 -15.15 -18.36 9.73
N THR A 12 -15.09 -19.06 8.58
CA THR A 12 -13.83 -19.26 7.84
C THR A 12 -13.25 -17.96 7.29
N LEU A 13 -14.08 -17.05 6.75
CA LEU A 13 -13.59 -15.76 6.25
C LEU A 13 -13.04 -14.90 7.39
N VAL A 14 -13.74 -14.85 8.52
CA VAL A 14 -13.31 -14.09 9.70
C VAL A 14 -12.02 -14.66 10.27
N SER A 15 -11.91 -15.98 10.41
CA SER A 15 -10.69 -16.61 10.96
C SER A 15 -9.48 -16.39 10.04
N VAL A 16 -9.65 -16.51 8.72
CA VAL A 16 -8.61 -16.19 7.75
C VAL A 16 -8.20 -14.71 7.84
N GLY A 17 -9.16 -13.79 7.96
CA GLY A 17 -8.88 -12.36 8.13
C GLY A 17 -8.06 -12.07 9.39
N ILE A 18 -8.43 -12.67 10.53
CA ILE A 18 -7.69 -12.51 11.79
C ILE A 18 -6.27 -13.07 11.68
N LEU A 19 -6.11 -14.27 11.08
CA LEU A 19 -4.79 -14.88 10.88
C LEU A 19 -3.91 -14.02 9.97
N PHE A 20 -4.49 -13.40 8.94
CA PHE A 20 -3.77 -12.51 8.04
C PHE A 20 -3.28 -11.24 8.75
N GLU A 21 -4.13 -10.60 9.56
CA GLU A 21 -3.75 -9.44 10.38
C GLU A 21 -2.62 -9.79 11.37
N LEU A 22 -2.73 -10.93 12.05
CA LEU A 22 -1.68 -11.42 12.96
C LEU A 22 -0.37 -11.66 12.21
N PHE A 23 -0.43 -12.23 11.00
CA PHE A 23 0.75 -12.43 10.17
C PHE A 23 1.42 -11.10 9.79
N LEU A 24 0.64 -10.09 9.36
CA LEU A 24 1.19 -8.77 9.04
C LEU A 24 1.84 -8.13 10.27
N PHE A 25 1.14 -8.18 11.40
CA PHE A 25 1.61 -7.60 12.67
C PHE A 25 2.92 -8.23 13.15
N LEU A 26 3.01 -9.57 13.16
CA LEU A 26 4.18 -10.28 13.67
C LEU A 26 5.35 -10.26 12.70
N SER A 27 5.09 -10.41 11.39
CA SER A 27 6.17 -10.40 10.41
C SER A 27 6.75 -9.00 10.21
N GLY A 28 5.96 -7.93 10.41
CA GLY A 28 6.35 -6.56 10.06
C GLY A 28 6.34 -6.30 8.55
N SER A 29 5.78 -7.24 7.80
CA SER A 29 5.53 -7.12 6.36
C SER A 29 4.48 -6.06 6.11
N LYS A 30 4.50 -5.47 4.90
CA LYS A 30 3.60 -4.38 4.57
C LYS A 30 2.91 -4.66 3.25
N ILE A 31 1.60 -4.53 3.24
CA ILE A 31 0.77 -4.68 2.04
C ILE A 31 0.41 -3.31 1.50
N LEU A 32 0.46 -3.16 0.18
CA LEU A 32 0.03 -1.95 -0.51
C LEU A 32 -1.48 -1.77 -0.30
N THR A 33 -1.89 -0.60 0.16
CA THR A 33 -3.31 -0.23 0.29
C THR A 33 -3.72 0.79 -0.75
N GLU A 34 -2.82 1.72 -1.08
CA GLU A 34 -3.09 2.78 -2.03
C GLU A 34 -1.82 3.15 -2.79
N GLU A 35 -1.99 3.43 -4.07
CA GLU A 35 -0.93 3.83 -4.98
C GLU A 35 -1.41 5.05 -5.76
N LEU A 36 -0.55 6.06 -5.80
CA LEU A 36 -0.78 7.28 -6.55
C LEU A 36 0.44 7.55 -7.43
N VAL A 37 0.19 7.68 -8.73
CA VAL A 37 1.17 8.22 -9.66
C VAL A 37 1.10 9.74 -9.57
N VAL A 38 2.19 10.35 -9.16
CA VAL A 38 2.34 11.81 -9.10
C VAL A 38 3.10 12.21 -10.35
N GLU A 39 2.39 12.86 -11.27
CA GLU A 39 2.98 13.42 -12.48
C GLU A 39 3.88 14.61 -12.14
N ARG A 40 4.84 14.90 -13.01
CA ARG A 40 5.68 16.09 -12.93
C ARG A 40 4.80 17.34 -12.92
N ASP A 41 4.99 18.21 -11.93
CA ASP A 41 4.19 19.42 -11.70
C ASP A 41 2.69 19.16 -11.48
N GLY A 42 2.31 17.92 -11.18
CA GLY A 42 0.94 17.51 -10.92
C GLY A 42 0.50 17.81 -9.49
N ALA A 43 -0.71 18.36 -9.34
CA ALA A 43 -1.32 18.52 -8.02
C ALA A 43 -1.76 17.15 -7.48
N ILE A 44 -1.34 16.82 -6.26
CA ILE A 44 -1.88 15.68 -5.53
C ILE A 44 -3.27 16.04 -5.03
N THR A 45 -4.23 15.14 -5.20
CA THR A 45 -5.61 15.32 -4.71
C THR A 45 -5.88 14.59 -3.40
N SER A 46 -5.02 13.65 -2.99
CA SER A 46 -5.17 12.87 -1.77
C SER A 46 -4.54 13.58 -0.56
N GLN A 47 -5.39 14.01 0.39
CA GLN A 47 -4.99 14.75 1.59
C GLN A 47 -3.96 13.99 2.43
N ASP A 48 -4.12 12.67 2.60
CA ASP A 48 -3.19 11.81 3.33
C ASP A 48 -1.76 11.88 2.78
N PHE A 49 -1.60 11.97 1.46
CA PHE A 49 -0.30 12.02 0.82
C PHE A 49 0.30 13.43 0.87
N ILE A 50 -0.53 14.48 0.78
CA ILE A 50 -0.10 15.87 0.96
C ILE A 50 0.42 16.08 2.39
N GLU A 51 -0.24 15.52 3.40
CA GLU A 51 0.18 15.65 4.80
C GLU A 51 1.56 15.02 5.04
N VAL A 52 1.83 13.87 4.42
CA VAL A 52 3.06 13.10 4.66
C VAL A 52 4.24 13.58 3.83
N PHE A 53 3.99 13.92 2.56
CA PHE A 53 5.05 14.22 1.59
C PHE A 53 5.10 15.70 1.18
N GLY A 54 4.11 16.50 1.58
CA GLY A 54 3.96 17.88 1.16
C GLY A 54 3.34 18.02 -0.24
N GLU A 55 3.27 19.27 -0.71
CA GLU A 55 2.89 19.56 -2.09
C GLU A 55 4.05 19.25 -3.04
N TYR A 56 3.75 18.61 -4.17
CA TYR A 56 4.74 18.18 -5.16
C TYR A 56 4.97 19.21 -6.27
N ASN A 57 4.67 20.48 -5.98
CA ASN A 57 4.62 21.56 -6.98
C ASN A 57 5.96 21.81 -7.71
N ASP A 58 7.07 21.21 -7.28
CA ASP A 58 8.40 21.31 -7.90
C ASP A 58 9.09 19.94 -8.11
N ALA A 59 8.33 18.85 -8.27
CA ALA A 59 8.92 17.53 -8.47
C ALA A 59 9.63 17.43 -9.83
N GLU A 60 10.97 17.37 -9.84
CA GLU A 60 11.80 17.27 -11.06
C GLU A 60 11.46 16.05 -11.96
N PHE A 61 10.91 14.99 -11.35
CA PHE A 61 10.52 13.76 -12.03
C PHE A 61 9.19 13.23 -11.48
N SER A 62 8.45 12.47 -12.29
CA SER A 62 7.28 11.72 -11.83
C SER A 62 7.66 10.71 -10.74
N LYS A 63 6.77 10.55 -9.75
CA LYS A 63 6.99 9.70 -8.58
C LYS A 63 5.80 8.76 -8.37
N LEU A 64 6.07 7.63 -7.72
CA LEU A 64 5.06 6.74 -7.19
C LEU A 64 4.96 6.94 -5.69
N ALA A 65 3.84 7.46 -5.23
CA ALA A 65 3.54 7.58 -3.81
C ALA A 65 2.69 6.37 -3.40
N CYS A 66 3.20 5.60 -2.45
CA CYS A 66 2.61 4.33 -2.03
C CYS A 66 2.27 4.36 -0.55
N LYS A 67 1.05 3.98 -0.19
CA LYS A 67 0.59 3.79 1.18
C LYS A 67 0.52 2.29 1.48
N TYR A 68 1.17 1.90 2.56
CA TYR A 68 1.27 0.51 3.00
C TYR A 68 0.68 0.33 4.38
N PHE A 69 0.04 -0.81 4.62
CA PHE A 69 -0.39 -1.22 5.96
C PHE A 69 0.43 -2.40 6.46
N ASN A 70 0.82 -2.38 7.74
CA ASN A 70 1.66 -3.42 8.34
C ASN A 70 0.99 -4.17 9.51
N GLY A 71 -0.34 -4.16 9.61
CA GLY A 71 -1.07 -4.72 10.75
C GLY A 71 -1.15 -3.79 11.97
N ARG A 72 -0.46 -2.64 11.97
CA ARG A 72 -0.49 -1.67 13.09
C ARG A 72 -0.69 -0.23 12.65
N LYS A 73 0.02 0.20 11.61
CA LYS A 73 0.00 1.58 11.12
C LYS A 73 0.18 1.64 9.62
N PHE A 74 -0.19 2.77 9.05
CA PHE A 74 0.15 3.10 7.68
C PHE A 74 1.61 3.57 7.58
N VAL A 75 2.27 3.18 6.50
CA VAL A 75 3.65 3.52 6.16
C VAL A 75 3.65 4.00 4.73
N TYR A 76 4.18 5.20 4.52
CA TYR A 76 4.23 5.81 3.20
C TYR A 76 5.61 5.65 2.61
N ARG A 77 5.70 5.40 1.31
CA ARG A 77 6.97 5.35 0.56
C ARG A 77 6.83 6.00 -0.80
N GLU A 78 7.90 6.67 -1.21
CA GLU A 78 8.07 7.17 -2.57
C GLU A 78 9.03 6.27 -3.35
N TYR A 79 8.72 6.06 -4.62
CA TYR A 79 9.63 5.47 -5.61
C TYR A 79 9.73 6.39 -6.83
N LYS A 80 10.87 6.33 -7.52
CA LYS A 80 11.01 7.00 -8.81
C LYS A 80 10.15 6.28 -9.84
N PHE A 81 9.20 7.00 -10.45
CA PHE A 81 8.39 6.44 -11.52
C PHE A 81 9.23 6.29 -12.79
N SER A 82 9.16 5.14 -13.43
CA SER A 82 9.70 4.95 -14.76
C SER A 82 9.05 3.75 -15.45
N LEU A 83 8.50 3.99 -16.64
CA LEU A 83 7.94 2.94 -17.50
C LEU A 83 9.02 2.11 -18.23
N THR A 84 10.27 2.56 -18.24
CA THR A 84 11.29 2.08 -19.19
C THR A 84 12.71 1.87 -18.64
N ASN A 85 13.03 2.21 -17.37
CA ASN A 85 14.41 2.19 -16.86
C ASN A 85 14.74 1.08 -15.84
N GLU A 86 16.03 0.69 -15.82
CA GLU A 86 16.66 -0.06 -14.72
C GLU A 86 16.66 0.78 -13.43
N GLY A 87 15.92 0.33 -12.41
CA GLY A 87 15.90 0.92 -11.06
C GLY A 87 14.74 1.86 -10.76
N GLY A 88 13.96 2.28 -11.77
CA GLY A 88 12.64 2.89 -11.58
C GLY A 88 11.55 1.83 -11.44
N LYS A 89 10.35 2.22 -11.00
CA LYS A 89 9.18 1.34 -10.99
C LYS A 89 8.04 1.96 -11.77
N ASP A 90 7.30 1.10 -12.45
CA ASP A 90 6.04 1.41 -13.10
C ASP A 90 4.84 1.24 -12.15
N ALA A 91 5.01 0.45 -11.09
CA ALA A 91 4.02 0.29 -10.01
C ALA A 91 4.64 0.14 -8.60
N CYS A 92 3.86 0.48 -7.58
CA CYS A 92 4.19 0.22 -6.20
C CYS A 92 4.27 -1.30 -5.95
N PRO A 93 5.31 -1.81 -5.26
CA PRO A 93 5.34 -3.23 -4.87
C PRO A 93 4.12 -3.56 -4.03
N ALA A 94 3.37 -4.59 -4.41
CA ALA A 94 2.19 -5.02 -3.65
C ALA A 94 2.54 -5.48 -2.22
N PHE A 95 3.77 -5.98 -2.03
CA PHE A 95 4.26 -6.48 -0.76
C PHE A 95 5.68 -6.00 -0.48
N LEU A 96 5.88 -5.47 0.73
CA LEU A 96 7.19 -5.09 1.24
C LEU A 96 7.60 -6.03 2.37
N ARG A 97 8.81 -6.59 2.22
CA ARG A 97 9.45 -7.32 3.31
C ARG A 97 9.76 -6.38 4.48
N PRO A 98 9.86 -6.92 5.70
CA PRO A 98 10.38 -6.18 6.84
C PRO A 98 11.78 -5.68 6.50
N ARG A 99 12.11 -4.43 6.84
CA ARG A 99 13.52 -3.99 6.74
C ARG A 99 14.28 -4.83 7.76
N GLN A 100 15.32 -5.53 7.30
CA GLN A 100 16.34 -6.11 8.17
C GLN A 100 17.06 -4.99 8.92
#